data_AF-A0A2A4MQ61-F1
#
_entry.id   AF-A0A2A4MQ61-F1
#
_cell.length_a   1.000
_cell.length_b   1.000
_cell.length_c   1.000
_cell.angle_alpha   90.00
_cell.angle_beta   90.00
_cell.angle_gamma   90.00
#
_symmetry.space_group_name_H-M   'P 1'
#
loop_
_entity.id
_entity.type
_entity.pdbx_description
1 polymer ?
#
loop_
_entity_poly.entity_id
_entity_poly.type
_entity_poly.pdbx_seq_one_letter_code
_entity_poly.pdbx_strand_id
1 'polypeptide(L)'
;MHRVIDGFVVQGGGYRYQPFVGPIDVVADAAIVNEYNVSNTRGTVAMAKIDPLPDSATNQWFVNLADNSANLDNNNGGFTVFANVLGEGMTVLDAIDALPYVSLGLKASEAPYFTETYSSPLDFVYINAEVVSRHSSAVHVYDSGLLISSINVDDGTLVSLNMNLTSTANGDVFEVNLESIIPIQTAPEGVATYSSADMRLRIPTLEANIDGGVQIVTNVVLIRTSPDSTSFSLESYDQ
;
A
#
# COMPACT_ATOMS: atom_id res chain seq x y z
N MET A 1 5.10 -5.18 -5.89
CA MET A 1 5.70 -6.49 -5.60
C MET A 1 6.89 -6.70 -6.51
N HIS A 2 7.99 -7.27 -6.02
CA HIS A 2 9.21 -7.44 -6.84
C HIS A 2 9.58 -8.91 -7.08
N ARG A 3 8.98 -9.82 -6.31
CA ARG A 3 9.20 -11.25 -6.42
C ARG A 3 7.95 -12.01 -5.99
N VAL A 4 7.43 -12.85 -6.88
CA VAL A 4 6.32 -13.75 -6.64
C VAL A 4 6.75 -15.14 -7.11
N ILE A 5 6.72 -16.11 -6.19
CA ILE A 5 6.99 -17.51 -6.50
C ILE A 5 5.73 -18.30 -6.26
N ASP A 6 5.23 -18.90 -7.35
CA ASP A 6 4.04 -19.75 -7.41
C ASP A 6 3.99 -20.75 -6.26
N GLY A 7 2.92 -20.69 -5.47
CA GLY A 7 2.67 -21.58 -4.34
C GLY A 7 3.69 -21.48 -3.19
N PHE A 8 4.54 -20.43 -3.16
CA PHE A 8 5.55 -20.24 -2.12
C PHE A 8 5.35 -18.91 -1.38
N VAL A 9 5.71 -17.79 -2.00
CA VAL A 9 5.69 -16.46 -1.36
C VAL A 9 5.44 -15.32 -2.33
N VAL A 10 4.76 -14.28 -1.84
CA VAL A 10 4.73 -12.93 -2.47
C VAL A 10 5.60 -12.00 -1.63
N GLN A 11 6.60 -11.36 -2.25
CA GLN A 11 7.59 -10.53 -1.56
C GLN A 11 7.60 -9.07 -2.05
N GLY A 12 7.72 -8.14 -1.09
CA GLY A 12 7.57 -6.71 -1.28
C GLY A 12 8.47 -5.86 -0.37
N GLY A 13 8.15 -4.56 -0.27
CA GLY A 13 8.76 -3.61 0.68
C GLY A 13 10.11 -3.00 0.28
N GLY A 14 10.94 -3.69 -0.50
CA GLY A 14 12.32 -3.26 -0.74
C GLY A 14 12.54 -2.25 -1.87
N TYR A 15 11.61 -2.13 -2.82
CA TYR A 15 11.84 -1.40 -4.06
C TYR A 15 10.63 -0.58 -4.52
N ARG A 16 10.91 0.57 -5.13
CA ARG A 16 9.96 1.38 -5.90
C ARG A 16 10.40 1.44 -7.36
N TYR A 17 9.49 1.77 -8.27
CA TYR A 17 9.80 1.88 -9.69
C TYR A 17 10.01 3.34 -10.09
N GLN A 18 11.14 3.65 -10.72
CA GLN A 18 11.41 4.97 -11.29
C GLN A 18 11.36 4.89 -12.82
N PRO A 19 10.52 5.70 -13.51
CA PRO A 19 10.48 5.76 -14.97
C PRO A 19 11.86 6.00 -15.58
N PHE A 20 12.17 5.27 -16.66
CA PHE A 20 13.44 5.31 -17.39
C PHE A 20 14.69 4.87 -16.59
N VAL A 21 14.52 4.42 -15.33
CA VAL A 21 15.59 3.88 -14.48
C VAL A 21 15.34 2.42 -14.13
N GLY A 22 14.11 2.08 -13.72
CA GLY A 22 13.72 0.74 -13.27
C GLY A 22 13.53 0.65 -11.75
N PRO A 23 13.63 -0.55 -11.15
CA PRO A 23 13.51 -0.72 -9.71
C PRO A 23 14.68 -0.07 -8.96
N ILE A 24 14.35 0.79 -8.00
CA ILE A 24 15.29 1.48 -7.10
C ILE A 24 14.95 1.14 -5.65
N ASP A 25 15.95 1.22 -4.77
CA ASP A 25 15.79 0.86 -3.36
C ASP A 25 14.86 1.85 -2.64
N VAL A 26 13.97 1.31 -1.81
CA VAL A 26 13.30 2.09 -0.76
C VAL A 26 14.30 2.24 0.38
N VAL A 27 14.42 3.46 0.92
CA VAL A 27 15.29 3.74 2.07
C VAL A 27 14.86 2.84 3.23
N ALA A 28 15.81 2.14 3.81
CA ALA A 28 15.58 1.20 4.90
C ALA A 28 16.31 1.65 6.16
N ASP A 29 15.72 1.37 7.32
CA ASP A 29 16.40 1.51 8.60
C ASP A 29 17.46 0.40 8.79
N ALA A 30 18.20 0.49 9.90
CA ALA A 30 19.18 -0.52 10.27
C ALA A 30 18.54 -1.92 10.42
N ALA A 31 19.34 -2.95 10.16
CA ALA A 31 18.88 -4.33 10.30
C ALA A 31 18.45 -4.65 11.74
N ILE A 32 17.40 -5.46 11.86
CA ILE A 32 16.86 -5.91 13.14
C ILE A 32 17.35 -7.32 13.49
N VAL A 33 17.31 -7.65 14.78
CA VAL A 33 17.58 -9.00 15.28
C VAL A 33 16.46 -9.93 14.83
N ASN A 34 16.80 -11.17 14.47
CA ASN A 34 15.82 -12.18 14.10
C ASN A 34 15.11 -12.71 15.36
N GLU A 35 13.77 -12.63 15.39
CA GLU A 35 12.91 -13.00 16.52
C GLU A 35 12.03 -14.22 16.20
N TYR A 36 12.51 -15.12 15.33
CA TYR A 36 11.73 -16.28 14.88
C TYR A 36 11.24 -17.15 16.06
N ASN A 37 9.92 -17.27 16.18
CA ASN A 37 9.25 -18.08 17.19
C ASN A 37 7.90 -18.66 16.73
N VAL A 38 7.40 -18.30 15.54
CA VAL A 38 6.13 -18.73 14.96
C VAL A 38 6.39 -19.29 13.57
N SER A 39 5.86 -20.48 13.29
CA SER A 39 6.07 -21.19 12.01
C SER A 39 5.52 -20.45 10.80
N ASN A 40 6.26 -20.52 9.69
CA ASN A 40 5.92 -19.94 8.40
C ASN A 40 4.84 -20.75 7.67
N THR A 41 3.61 -20.68 8.18
CA THR A 41 2.43 -21.33 7.59
C THR A 41 1.66 -20.38 6.66
N ARG A 42 0.79 -20.91 5.80
CA ARG A 42 0.01 -20.11 4.83
C ARG A 42 -0.72 -18.96 5.52
N GLY A 43 -0.61 -17.76 4.94
CA GLY A 43 -1.24 -16.52 5.42
C GLY A 43 -0.43 -15.74 6.44
N THR A 44 0.67 -16.29 6.95
CA THR A 44 1.60 -15.54 7.79
C THR A 44 2.43 -14.57 6.97
N VAL A 45 2.73 -13.40 7.55
CA VAL A 45 3.65 -12.39 6.99
C VAL A 45 4.95 -12.44 7.79
N ALA A 46 6.07 -12.53 7.10
CA ALA A 46 7.39 -12.67 7.71
C ALA A 46 8.42 -11.72 7.08
N MET A 47 9.46 -11.41 7.85
CA MET A 47 10.57 -10.55 7.40
C MET A 47 11.48 -11.32 6.44
N ALA A 48 11.81 -10.73 5.29
CA ALA A 48 12.85 -11.26 4.41
C ALA A 48 14.24 -10.88 4.95
N LYS A 49 15.21 -11.78 4.77
CA LYS A 49 16.60 -11.60 5.20
C LYS A 49 17.58 -12.11 4.14
N ILE A 50 18.82 -11.68 4.24
CA ILE A 50 19.91 -12.10 3.36
C ILE A 50 20.52 -13.38 3.94
N ASP A 51 20.48 -14.47 3.18
CA ASP A 51 21.20 -15.70 3.54
C ASP A 51 22.72 -15.49 3.38
N PRO A 52 23.59 -15.94 4.31
CA PRO A 52 23.34 -16.66 5.57
C PRO A 52 23.35 -15.78 6.82
N LEU A 53 22.95 -14.51 6.73
CA LEU A 53 22.97 -13.56 7.84
C LEU A 53 21.60 -13.51 8.56
N PRO A 54 21.46 -14.06 9.78
CA PRO A 54 20.16 -14.13 10.46
C PRO A 54 19.59 -12.74 10.79
N ASP A 55 20.43 -11.84 11.33
CA ASP A 55 20.04 -10.49 11.78
C ASP A 55 20.23 -9.44 10.67
N SER A 56 19.68 -9.69 9.48
CA SER A 56 19.86 -8.83 8.29
C SER A 56 18.55 -8.27 7.72
N ALA A 57 17.42 -8.57 8.33
CA ALA A 57 16.12 -8.07 7.89
C ALA A 57 16.01 -6.55 8.09
N THR A 58 15.43 -5.84 7.11
CA THR A 58 15.22 -4.39 7.16
C THR A 58 13.78 -4.01 6.81
N ASN A 59 13.47 -3.73 5.54
CA ASN A 59 12.15 -3.27 5.07
C ASN A 59 11.44 -4.27 4.13
N GLN A 60 12.08 -5.40 3.82
CA GLN A 60 11.50 -6.43 2.98
C GLN A 60 10.72 -7.44 3.80
N TRP A 61 9.55 -7.81 3.29
CA TRP A 61 8.68 -8.81 3.88
C TRP A 61 8.10 -9.69 2.78
N PHE A 62 7.59 -10.85 3.18
CA PHE A 62 6.83 -11.73 2.31
C PHE A 62 5.60 -12.31 3.01
N VAL A 63 4.59 -12.67 2.22
CA VAL A 63 3.46 -13.47 2.68
C VAL A 63 3.64 -14.91 2.22
N ASN A 64 3.43 -15.85 3.13
CA ASN A 64 3.43 -17.28 2.85
C ASN A 64 2.15 -17.69 2.11
N LEU A 65 2.28 -18.18 0.87
CA LEU A 65 1.17 -18.71 0.08
C LEU A 65 0.93 -20.21 0.34
N ALA A 66 1.84 -20.89 1.03
CA ALA A 66 1.67 -22.28 1.44
C ALA A 66 2.24 -22.48 2.85
N ASP A 67 2.10 -23.69 3.36
CA ASP A 67 2.88 -24.08 4.54
C ASP A 67 4.35 -24.29 4.14
N ASN A 68 5.19 -23.35 4.53
CA ASN A 68 6.60 -23.29 4.21
C ASN A 68 7.49 -23.65 5.42
N SER A 69 6.91 -24.19 6.49
CA SER A 69 7.60 -24.52 7.74
C SER A 69 8.79 -25.45 7.53
N ALA A 70 8.66 -26.44 6.62
CA ALA A 70 9.75 -27.36 6.32
C ALA A 70 11.02 -26.67 5.79
N ASN A 71 10.86 -25.55 5.07
CA ASN A 71 11.94 -24.85 4.38
C ASN A 71 12.45 -23.63 5.16
N LEU A 72 11.52 -22.80 5.66
CA LEU A 72 11.84 -21.48 6.21
C LEU A 72 12.17 -21.55 7.70
N ASP A 73 11.49 -22.37 8.48
CA ASP A 73 11.63 -22.39 9.95
C ASP A 73 13.01 -22.88 10.42
N ASN A 74 13.65 -23.73 9.61
CA ASN A 74 14.96 -24.32 9.92
C ASN A 74 16.12 -23.61 9.20
N ASN A 75 15.83 -22.64 8.33
CA ASN A 75 16.85 -21.96 7.54
C ASN A 75 17.43 -20.76 8.30
N ASN A 76 18.73 -20.84 8.63
CA ASN A 76 19.50 -19.71 9.14
C ASN A 76 18.75 -18.96 10.28
N GLY A 77 18.35 -19.72 11.31
CA GLY A 77 17.63 -19.22 12.48
C GLY A 77 16.12 -19.00 12.29
N GLY A 78 15.53 -19.40 11.16
CA GLY A 78 14.12 -19.19 10.84
C GLY A 78 13.83 -17.78 10.31
N PHE A 79 12.62 -17.55 9.78
CA PHE A 79 12.19 -16.23 9.30
C PHE A 79 11.08 -15.69 10.21
N THR A 80 11.31 -14.53 10.84
CA THR A 80 10.40 -13.94 11.83
C THR A 80 9.04 -13.62 11.24
N VAL A 81 8.03 -14.41 11.61
CA VAL A 81 6.62 -14.10 11.38
C VAL A 81 6.18 -13.02 12.36
N PHE A 82 5.56 -11.95 11.87
CA PHE A 82 5.10 -10.82 12.69
C PHE A 82 3.65 -10.43 12.46
N ALA A 83 2.98 -10.96 11.44
CA ALA A 83 1.57 -10.70 11.18
C ALA A 83 0.88 -11.88 10.47
N ASN A 84 -0.44 -11.77 10.34
CA ASN A 84 -1.27 -12.66 9.54
C ASN A 84 -2.18 -11.83 8.64
N VAL A 85 -2.42 -12.33 7.43
CA VAL A 85 -3.43 -11.76 6.53
C VAL A 85 -4.82 -12.02 7.08
N LEU A 86 -5.67 -11.00 7.06
CA LEU A 86 -7.05 -11.06 7.59
C LEU A 86 -8.08 -10.98 6.46
N GLY A 87 -9.30 -11.43 6.75
CA GLY A 87 -10.45 -11.37 5.83
C GLY A 87 -10.18 -12.05 4.49
N GLU A 88 -10.62 -11.41 3.41
CA GLU A 88 -10.45 -11.90 2.03
C GLU A 88 -9.05 -11.59 1.45
N GLY A 89 -8.09 -11.15 2.27
CA GLY A 89 -6.76 -10.75 1.79
C GLY A 89 -5.99 -11.90 1.13
N MET A 90 -6.24 -13.14 1.53
CA MET A 90 -5.62 -14.31 0.88
C MET A 90 -6.14 -14.53 -0.54
N THR A 91 -7.40 -14.21 -0.84
CA THR A 91 -7.93 -14.27 -2.20
C THR A 91 -7.22 -13.30 -3.13
N VAL A 92 -6.87 -12.11 -2.64
CA VAL A 92 -6.08 -11.12 -3.40
C VAL A 92 -4.67 -11.66 -3.65
N LEU A 93 -4.03 -12.27 -2.64
CA LEU A 93 -2.70 -12.83 -2.79
C LEU A 93 -2.66 -14.03 -3.74
N ASP A 94 -3.66 -14.91 -3.70
CA ASP A 94 -3.79 -16.01 -4.66
C ASP A 94 -3.99 -15.48 -6.09
N ALA A 95 -4.73 -14.37 -6.26
CA ALA A 95 -4.87 -13.71 -7.55
C ALA A 95 -3.54 -13.10 -8.04
N ILE A 96 -2.73 -12.53 -7.13
CA ILE A 96 -1.38 -12.04 -7.45
C ILE A 96 -0.45 -13.19 -7.86
N ASP A 97 -0.54 -14.33 -7.18
CA ASP A 97 0.26 -15.53 -7.47
C ASP A 97 0.01 -16.06 -8.88
N ALA A 98 -1.23 -15.98 -9.36
CA ALA A 98 -1.63 -16.41 -10.69
C ALA A 98 -1.19 -15.46 -11.84
N LEU A 99 -0.61 -14.30 -11.53
CA LEU A 99 -0.20 -13.33 -12.54
C LEU A 99 1.09 -13.74 -13.25
N PRO A 100 1.23 -13.42 -14.55
CA PRO A 100 2.53 -13.50 -15.19
C PRO A 100 3.51 -12.50 -14.56
N TYR A 101 4.80 -12.77 -14.71
CA TYR A 101 5.86 -11.89 -14.24
C TYR A 101 6.87 -11.58 -15.34
N VAL A 102 7.60 -10.48 -15.16
CA VAL A 102 8.77 -10.12 -15.96
C VAL A 102 9.99 -9.93 -15.06
N SER A 103 11.16 -10.31 -15.56
CA SER A 103 12.42 -10.06 -14.85
C SER A 103 12.95 -8.68 -15.22
N LEU A 104 13.14 -7.83 -14.20
CA LEU A 104 13.73 -6.50 -14.32
C LEU A 104 15.16 -6.47 -13.74
N GLY A 105 15.80 -7.63 -13.64
CA GLY A 105 17.12 -7.81 -13.04
C GLY A 105 17.06 -8.22 -11.56
N LEU A 106 18.18 -8.07 -10.85
CA LEU A 106 18.36 -8.63 -9.50
C LEU A 106 17.40 -8.06 -8.45
N LYS A 107 16.99 -6.79 -8.60
CA LYS A 107 16.08 -6.13 -7.65
C LYS A 107 14.63 -6.55 -7.79
N ALA A 108 14.23 -7.02 -8.97
CA ALA A 108 12.86 -7.44 -9.23
C ALA A 108 12.86 -8.56 -10.28
N SER A 109 13.26 -9.75 -9.83
CA SER A 109 13.45 -10.91 -10.70
C SER A 109 12.16 -11.51 -11.21
N GLU A 110 11.07 -11.35 -10.45
CA GLU A 110 9.74 -11.92 -10.70
C GLU A 110 8.69 -10.85 -10.40
N ALA A 111 8.71 -9.74 -11.14
CA ALA A 111 7.77 -8.63 -10.97
C ALA A 111 6.43 -8.95 -11.64
N PRO A 112 5.33 -9.15 -10.88
CA PRO A 112 4.03 -9.53 -11.45
C PRO A 112 3.35 -8.35 -12.15
N TYR A 113 2.61 -8.64 -13.21
CA TYR A 113 1.78 -7.68 -13.94
C TYR A 113 0.40 -8.26 -14.28
N PHE A 114 -0.64 -7.43 -14.34
CA PHE A 114 -2.03 -7.88 -14.45
C PHE A 114 -2.64 -7.79 -15.88
N THR A 115 -1.85 -7.40 -16.88
CA THR A 115 -2.28 -7.35 -18.29
C THR A 115 -1.89 -8.62 -19.04
N GLU A 116 -2.52 -8.88 -20.21
CA GLU A 116 -2.19 -10.05 -21.04
C GLU A 116 -0.71 -10.06 -21.49
N THR A 117 -0.17 -8.88 -21.76
CA THR A 117 1.23 -8.68 -22.14
C THR A 117 1.77 -7.47 -21.40
N TYR A 118 2.92 -7.62 -20.75
CA TYR A 118 3.62 -6.51 -20.15
C TYR A 118 4.00 -5.49 -21.23
N SER A 119 3.49 -4.26 -21.08
CA SER A 119 3.67 -3.18 -22.05
C SER A 119 4.13 -1.88 -21.39
N SER A 120 3.78 -1.71 -20.12
CA SER A 120 4.01 -0.49 -19.36
C SER A 120 4.34 -0.82 -17.90
N PRO A 121 5.22 -0.06 -17.23
CA PRO A 121 5.39 -0.17 -15.79
C PRO A 121 4.11 0.07 -14.98
N LEU A 122 3.09 0.67 -15.59
CA LEU A 122 1.76 0.82 -14.98
C LEU A 122 1.02 -0.52 -14.86
N ASP A 123 1.44 -1.55 -15.58
CA ASP A 123 0.84 -2.89 -15.56
C ASP A 123 1.24 -3.70 -14.31
N PHE A 124 2.25 -3.23 -13.55
CA PHE A 124 2.76 -3.94 -12.38
C PHE A 124 1.80 -3.89 -11.19
N VAL A 125 1.90 -4.92 -10.34
CA VAL A 125 1.25 -4.89 -9.02
C VAL A 125 2.06 -4.02 -8.07
N TYR A 126 1.58 -2.80 -7.83
CA TYR A 126 2.10 -1.92 -6.79
C TYR A 126 1.41 -2.19 -5.44
N ILE A 127 2.08 -1.82 -4.36
CA ILE A 127 1.50 -1.83 -3.02
C ILE A 127 1.81 -0.50 -2.35
N ASN A 128 0.80 0.04 -1.67
CA ASN A 128 1.01 1.05 -0.65
C ASN A 128 0.80 0.36 0.70
N ALA A 129 1.74 0.58 1.63
CA ALA A 129 1.70 -0.03 2.95
C ALA A 129 1.63 1.08 3.98
N GLU A 130 0.50 1.14 4.69
CA GLU A 130 0.26 2.14 5.72
C GLU A 130 -0.25 1.43 6.98
N VAL A 131 0.22 1.88 8.13
CA VAL A 131 -0.25 1.38 9.43
C VAL A 131 -1.41 2.25 9.86
N VAL A 132 -2.62 1.70 9.81
CA VAL A 132 -3.83 2.37 10.28
C VAL A 132 -4.64 1.45 11.18
N SER A 133 -5.34 2.04 12.15
CA SER A 133 -6.45 1.37 12.81
C SER A 133 -7.61 1.33 11.82
N ARG A 134 -8.22 0.15 11.60
CA ARG A 134 -9.32 0.00 10.63
C ARG A 134 -10.50 -0.70 11.28
N HIS A 135 -11.67 -0.08 11.21
CA HIS A 135 -12.87 -0.50 11.94
C HIS A 135 -14.10 -0.69 11.05
N SER A 136 -14.01 -0.36 9.76
CA SER A 136 -15.04 -0.53 8.74
C SER A 136 -14.45 -0.93 7.39
N SER A 137 -15.34 -1.14 6.41
CA SER A 137 -15.00 -1.39 5.01
C SER A 137 -14.95 -0.11 4.17
N ALA A 138 -14.92 1.08 4.78
CA ALA A 138 -14.83 2.33 4.04
C ALA A 138 -13.59 2.36 3.14
N VAL A 139 -13.76 2.85 1.92
CA VAL A 139 -12.66 3.01 0.95
C VAL A 139 -11.65 4.05 1.42
N HIS A 140 -12.14 5.06 2.15
CA HIS A 140 -11.35 6.19 2.63
C HIS A 140 -11.22 6.10 4.13
N VAL A 141 -10.00 6.34 4.61
CA VAL A 141 -9.68 6.30 6.03
C VAL A 141 -8.86 7.54 6.37
N TYR A 142 -9.28 8.27 7.38
CA TYR A 142 -8.47 9.27 8.07
C TYR A 142 -8.06 8.69 9.41
N ASP A 143 -6.77 8.52 9.66
CA ASP A 143 -6.24 8.07 10.94
C ASP A 143 -5.17 9.04 11.41
N SER A 144 -5.49 9.82 12.46
CA SER A 144 -4.52 10.60 13.23
C SER A 144 -3.57 11.48 12.38
N GLY A 145 -4.09 12.11 11.33
CA GLY A 145 -3.33 12.98 10.42
C GLY A 145 -3.03 12.37 9.05
N LEU A 146 -3.23 11.08 8.85
CA LEU A 146 -3.07 10.40 7.57
C LEU A 146 -4.43 10.17 6.91
N LEU A 147 -4.66 10.75 5.73
CA LEU A 147 -5.84 10.48 4.91
C LEU A 147 -5.47 9.58 3.74
N ILE A 148 -6.02 8.37 3.71
CA ILE A 148 -5.88 7.40 2.62
C ILE A 148 -7.14 7.48 1.75
N SER A 149 -6.98 7.67 0.44
CA SER A 149 -8.10 7.85 -0.47
C SER A 149 -7.85 7.27 -1.87
N SER A 150 -8.91 6.73 -2.47
CA SER A 150 -8.96 6.42 -3.91
C SER A 150 -9.76 7.50 -4.64
N ILE A 151 -9.16 8.14 -5.63
CA ILE A 151 -9.69 9.34 -6.28
C ILE A 151 -9.86 9.10 -7.77
N ASN A 152 -11.06 9.40 -8.26
CA ASN A 152 -11.38 9.56 -9.67
C ASN A 152 -11.34 11.05 -10.03
N VAL A 153 -10.43 11.41 -10.92
CA VAL A 153 -10.26 12.77 -11.45
C VAL A 153 -11.14 12.94 -12.69
N ASP A 154 -11.67 14.13 -12.89
CA ASP A 154 -12.57 14.44 -14.01
C ASP A 154 -11.97 14.27 -15.42
N ASP A 155 -10.64 14.10 -15.53
CA ASP A 155 -9.94 13.71 -16.77
C ASP A 155 -9.87 12.19 -17.01
N GLY A 156 -10.45 11.40 -16.11
CA GLY A 156 -10.46 9.94 -16.15
C GLY A 156 -9.28 9.28 -15.41
N THR A 157 -8.37 10.06 -14.83
CA THR A 157 -7.28 9.54 -14.00
C THR A 157 -7.85 8.93 -12.73
N LEU A 158 -7.43 7.70 -12.43
CA LEU A 158 -7.88 6.96 -11.27
C LEU A 158 -6.67 6.51 -10.44
N VAL A 159 -6.59 6.97 -9.19
CA VAL A 159 -5.42 6.78 -8.33
C VAL A 159 -5.82 6.45 -6.90
N SER A 160 -5.01 5.67 -6.20
CA SER A 160 -4.98 5.61 -4.74
C SER A 160 -3.79 6.43 -4.25
N LEU A 161 -3.96 7.20 -3.18
CA LEU A 161 -2.91 8.03 -2.60
C LEU A 161 -3.15 8.31 -1.13
N ASN A 162 -2.14 8.87 -0.48
CA ASN A 162 -2.17 9.34 0.88
C ASN A 162 -1.97 10.85 0.94
N MET A 163 -2.59 11.50 1.92
CA MET A 163 -2.42 12.91 2.23
C MET A 163 -2.11 13.07 3.71
N ASN A 164 -1.17 13.95 4.05
CA ASN A 164 -0.77 14.23 5.43
C ASN A 164 -1.38 15.55 5.89
N LEU A 165 -1.99 15.58 7.07
CA LEU A 165 -2.40 16.79 7.75
C LEU A 165 -1.15 17.60 8.11
N THR A 166 -1.03 18.81 7.58
CA THR A 166 0.13 19.69 7.75
C THR A 166 -0.17 20.94 8.57
N SER A 167 -1.44 21.32 8.70
CA SER A 167 -1.86 22.47 9.48
C SER A 167 -3.29 22.29 9.98
N THR A 168 -3.54 22.76 11.19
CA THR A 168 -4.87 22.86 11.82
C THR A 168 -5.16 24.28 12.32
N ALA A 169 -4.21 25.21 12.17
CA ALA A 169 -4.25 26.53 12.79
C ALA A 169 -5.39 27.41 12.27
N ASN A 170 -5.79 27.23 11.00
CA ASN A 170 -6.88 27.95 10.35
C ASN A 170 -7.81 26.97 9.61
N GLY A 171 -8.05 25.81 10.22
CA GLY A 171 -8.69 24.66 9.58
C GLY A 171 -7.68 23.65 9.09
N ASP A 172 -8.18 22.45 8.80
CA ASP A 172 -7.36 21.29 8.44
C ASP A 172 -6.87 21.41 6.99
N VAL A 173 -5.55 21.31 6.81
CA VAL A 173 -4.90 21.33 5.49
C VAL A 173 -4.11 20.06 5.29
N PHE A 174 -4.45 19.33 4.23
CA PHE A 174 -3.84 18.08 3.83
C PHE A 174 -2.91 18.28 2.65
N GLU A 175 -1.71 17.75 2.72
CA GLU A 175 -0.73 17.75 1.64
C GLU A 175 -0.66 16.36 1.00
N VAL A 176 -0.82 16.29 -0.32
CA VAL A 176 -0.69 15.01 -1.05
C VAL A 176 0.73 14.48 -0.94
N ASN A 177 0.89 13.24 -0.48
CA ASN A 177 2.14 12.52 -0.59
C ASN A 177 2.30 12.00 -2.02
N LEU A 178 3.03 12.75 -2.86
CA LEU A 178 3.24 12.40 -4.27
C LEU A 178 3.91 11.04 -4.47
N GLU A 179 4.70 10.57 -3.50
CA GLU A 179 5.36 9.26 -3.58
C GLU A 179 4.41 8.09 -3.30
N SER A 180 3.22 8.37 -2.74
CA SER A 180 2.20 7.37 -2.43
C SER A 180 1.20 7.12 -3.56
N ILE A 181 1.27 7.90 -4.65
CA ILE A 181 0.31 7.83 -5.74
C ILE A 181 0.50 6.53 -6.52
N ILE A 182 -0.54 5.72 -6.53
CA ILE A 182 -0.61 4.46 -7.29
C ILE A 182 -1.81 4.53 -8.23
N PRO A 183 -1.61 4.37 -9.55
CA PRO A 183 -2.70 4.20 -10.49
C PRO A 183 -3.50 2.93 -10.17
N ILE A 184 -4.83 3.02 -10.19
CA ILE A 184 -5.71 1.86 -10.03
C ILE A 184 -6.59 1.71 -11.27
N GLN A 185 -6.96 0.48 -11.59
CA GLN A 185 -7.63 0.18 -12.86
C GLN A 185 -9.15 0.33 -12.82
N THR A 186 -9.75 0.15 -11.66
CA THR A 186 -11.20 0.13 -11.49
C THR A 186 -11.57 0.94 -10.28
N ALA A 187 -12.56 1.82 -10.45
CA ALA A 187 -13.05 2.66 -9.37
C ALA A 187 -13.76 1.78 -8.34
N PRO A 188 -13.32 1.76 -7.07
CA PRO A 188 -14.07 1.08 -6.02
C PRO A 188 -15.42 1.78 -5.82
N GLU A 189 -16.40 1.04 -5.32
CA GLU A 189 -17.67 1.63 -4.91
C GLU A 189 -17.43 2.70 -3.85
N GLY A 190 -17.97 3.90 -4.04
CA GLY A 190 -17.73 5.04 -3.15
C GLY A 190 -16.37 5.73 -3.34
N VAL A 191 -15.70 5.53 -4.48
CA VAL A 191 -14.50 6.31 -4.86
C VAL A 191 -14.74 7.81 -4.69
N ALA A 192 -13.72 8.53 -4.24
CA ALA A 192 -13.78 9.98 -4.16
C ALA A 192 -13.70 10.60 -5.57
N THR A 193 -14.27 11.78 -5.77
CA THR A 193 -14.23 12.46 -7.05
C THR A 193 -13.58 13.83 -6.92
N TYR A 194 -12.60 14.13 -7.75
CA TYR A 194 -12.02 15.47 -7.84
C TYR A 194 -12.46 16.16 -9.14
N SER A 195 -12.92 17.40 -9.04
CA SER A 195 -13.18 18.24 -10.22
C SER A 195 -12.21 19.41 -10.29
N SER A 196 -11.54 19.53 -11.43
CA SER A 196 -10.69 20.65 -11.78
C SER A 196 -11.47 21.95 -12.00
N ALA A 197 -12.75 21.87 -12.37
CA ALA A 197 -13.60 23.03 -12.64
C ALA A 197 -13.93 23.84 -11.37
N ASP A 198 -14.05 23.18 -10.22
CA ASP A 198 -14.38 23.81 -8.95
C ASP A 198 -13.35 23.55 -7.84
N MET A 199 -12.25 22.88 -8.19
CA MET A 199 -11.12 22.53 -7.31
C MET A 199 -11.49 21.69 -6.09
N ARG A 200 -12.59 20.95 -6.12
CA ARG A 200 -13.07 20.18 -4.96
C ARG A 200 -12.89 18.68 -5.13
N LEU A 201 -12.28 18.07 -4.12
CA LEU A 201 -12.29 16.64 -3.86
C LEU A 201 -13.49 16.31 -2.96
N ARG A 202 -14.32 15.36 -3.39
CA ARG A 202 -15.51 14.92 -2.68
C ARG A 202 -15.37 13.47 -2.30
N ILE A 203 -15.44 13.20 -1.00
CA ILE A 203 -15.33 11.86 -0.44
C ILE A 203 -16.72 11.50 0.11
N PRO A 204 -17.42 10.52 -0.51
CA PRO A 204 -18.79 10.17 -0.11
C PRO A 204 -18.90 9.68 1.33
N THR A 205 -17.93 8.87 1.77
CA THR A 205 -17.90 8.26 3.09
C THR A 205 -16.46 8.10 3.54
N LEU A 206 -16.16 8.48 4.78
CA LEU A 206 -14.82 8.44 5.36
C LEU A 206 -14.92 7.85 6.77
N GLU A 207 -14.13 6.80 7.04
CA GLU A 207 -13.84 6.39 8.41
C GLU A 207 -12.82 7.37 8.99
N ALA A 208 -13.20 8.09 10.05
CA ALA A 208 -12.32 9.00 10.76
C ALA A 208 -11.99 8.42 12.14
N ASN A 209 -10.70 8.15 12.33
CA ASN A 209 -10.09 7.66 13.55
C ASN A 209 -9.30 8.81 14.18
N ILE A 210 -9.85 9.39 15.24
CA ILE A 210 -9.33 10.59 15.90
C ILE A 210 -9.21 10.31 17.39
N ASP A 211 -7.99 10.35 17.92
CA ASP A 211 -7.70 10.14 19.35
C ASP A 211 -8.33 8.85 19.93
N GLY A 212 -8.40 7.79 19.12
CA GLY A 212 -9.01 6.50 19.48
C GLY A 212 -10.53 6.44 19.37
N GLY A 213 -11.20 7.54 18.99
CA GLY A 213 -12.59 7.56 18.58
C GLY A 213 -12.74 7.21 17.11
N VAL A 214 -13.67 6.30 16.80
CA VAL A 214 -14.00 5.88 15.43
C VAL A 214 -15.35 6.43 15.06
N GLN A 215 -15.44 7.17 13.95
CA GLN A 215 -16.70 7.66 13.40
C GLN A 215 -16.72 7.53 11.88
N ILE A 216 -17.93 7.36 11.33
CA ILE A 216 -18.14 7.47 9.89
C ILE A 216 -18.69 8.87 9.62
N VAL A 217 -18.01 9.63 8.78
CA VAL A 217 -18.51 10.93 8.26
C VAL A 217 -18.83 10.79 6.79
N THR A 218 -19.73 11.64 6.30
CA THR A 218 -20.19 11.60 4.90
C THR A 218 -20.07 12.97 4.25
N ASN A 219 -20.14 12.99 2.92
CA ASN A 219 -20.09 14.23 2.12
C ASN A 219 -18.90 15.14 2.49
N VAL A 220 -17.72 14.55 2.71
CA VAL A 220 -16.53 15.33 3.02
C VAL A 220 -16.08 16.03 1.75
N VAL A 221 -15.86 17.33 1.85
CA VAL A 221 -15.39 18.17 0.74
C VAL A 221 -14.07 18.80 1.16
N LEU A 222 -13.03 18.55 0.36
CA LEU A 222 -11.76 19.25 0.46
C LEU A 222 -11.61 20.17 -0.76
N ILE A 223 -11.18 21.41 -0.55
CA ILE A 223 -10.90 22.38 -1.62
C ILE A 223 -9.40 22.54 -1.81
N ARG A 224 -8.93 22.42 -3.05
CA ARG A 224 -7.53 22.63 -3.39
C ARG A 224 -7.16 24.09 -3.12
N THR A 225 -6.06 24.30 -2.40
CA THR A 225 -5.65 25.63 -1.90
C THR A 225 -5.26 26.60 -3.02
N SER A 226 -4.75 26.09 -4.14
CA SER A 226 -4.55 26.83 -5.39
C SER A 226 -4.47 25.87 -6.59
N PRO A 227 -4.61 26.35 -7.84
CA PRO A 227 -4.54 25.51 -9.04
C PRO A 227 -3.22 24.74 -9.22
N ASP A 228 -2.12 25.25 -8.66
CA ASP A 228 -0.78 24.66 -8.77
C ASP A 228 -0.37 23.90 -7.50
N SER A 229 -1.17 23.97 -6.44
CA SER A 229 -0.84 23.39 -5.13
C SER A 229 -1.14 21.90 -5.06
N THR A 230 -0.42 21.16 -4.23
CA THR A 230 -0.74 19.77 -3.86
C THR A 230 -1.47 19.69 -2.51
N SER A 231 -1.84 20.84 -1.93
CA SER A 231 -2.57 20.94 -0.67
C SER A 231 -4.07 21.18 -0.84
N PHE A 232 -4.85 20.55 0.03
CA PHE A 232 -6.30 20.66 0.12
C PHE A 232 -6.73 21.09 1.53
N SER A 233 -7.64 22.05 1.62
CA SER A 233 -8.26 22.47 2.89
C SER A 233 -9.60 21.78 3.07
N LEU A 234 -9.91 21.33 4.29
CA LEU A 234 -11.24 20.85 4.64
C LEU A 234 -12.26 21.99 4.50
N GLU A 235 -13.27 21.80 3.65
CA GLU A 235 -14.34 22.76 3.40
C GLU A 235 -15.61 22.40 4.20
N SER A 236 -16.05 21.15 4.14
CA SER A 236 -17.24 20.67 4.86
C SER A 236 -17.26 19.16 5.03
N TYR A 237 -18.13 18.67 5.92
CA TYR A 237 -18.54 17.27 6.07
C TYR A 237 -19.87 17.20 6.82
N ASP A 238 -20.57 16.08 6.67
CA ASP A 238 -21.79 15.75 7.42
C ASP A 238 -21.47 14.68 8.48
N GLN A 239 -22.12 14.82 9.66
CA GLN A 239 -22.03 13.90 10.80
C GLN A 239 -23.37 13.25 11.10
#